data_AF-X8H7P1-F1
#
_entry.id   AF-X8H7P1-F1
#
_cell.length_a   1.000
_cell.length_b   1.000
_cell.length_c   1.000
_cell.angle_alpha   90.00
_cell.angle_beta   90.00
_cell.angle_gamma   90.00
#
_symmetry.space_group_name_H-M   'P 1'
#
loop_
_entity.id
_entity.type
_entity.pdbx_description
1 polymer ?
#
loop_
_entity_poly.entity_id
_entity_poly.type
_entity_poly.pdbx_seq_one_letter_code
_entity_poly.pdbx_strand_id
1 'polypeptide(L)'
;MLYEYEEMQFTDELLGKEVLPQHVERAEKALYAFAKRLGVLEGDIVRSYLVDELVQLYIYRFVCVDKAYALPGAYTRDGSTDDFYSKKLQYIDERITMCEKQITPEELTGDPTKYARYRTVEIFRG
;
A
#
# COMPACT_ATOMS: atom_id res chain seq x y z
N MET A 1 7.13 -10.91 9.94
CA MET A 1 6.98 -9.49 9.61
C MET A 1 7.76 -9.29 8.34
N LEU A 2 7.09 -8.92 7.26
CA LEU A 2 7.73 -8.74 5.95
C LEU A 2 8.53 -7.45 5.92
N TYR A 3 8.16 -6.42 6.68
CA TYR A 3 8.85 -5.12 6.74
C TYR A 3 9.34 -4.81 8.15
N GLU A 4 10.55 -4.29 8.27
CA GLU A 4 11.10 -3.79 9.54
C GLU A 4 11.24 -2.27 9.45
N TYR A 5 10.72 -1.55 10.46
CA TYR A 5 10.69 -0.08 10.46
C TYR A 5 12.07 0.55 10.26
N GLU A 6 13.11 -0.03 10.85
CA GLU A 6 14.49 0.47 10.79
C GLU A 6 15.13 0.34 9.41
N GLU A 7 14.63 -0.57 8.55
CA GLU A 7 15.12 -0.77 7.19
C GLU A 7 14.43 0.14 6.17
N MET A 8 13.33 0.80 6.54
CA MET A 8 12.52 1.59 5.61
C MET A 8 13.05 3.01 5.45
N GLN A 9 12.98 3.51 4.21
CA GLN A 9 13.31 4.90 3.89
C GLN A 9 12.03 5.66 3.54
N PHE A 10 11.72 6.70 4.30
CA PHE A 10 10.57 7.57 4.04
C PHE A 10 11.02 8.84 3.36
N THR A 11 10.71 8.96 2.07
CA THR A 11 11.14 10.09 1.22
C THR A 11 10.18 11.27 1.23
N ASP A 12 8.95 11.06 1.69
CA ASP A 12 7.96 12.13 1.77
C ASP A 12 8.28 13.14 2.88
N GLU A 13 8.49 14.41 2.53
CA GLU A 13 8.94 15.44 3.47
C GLU A 13 7.94 15.74 4.60
N LEU A 14 6.64 15.56 4.33
CA LEU A 14 5.56 15.84 5.27
C LEU A 14 5.25 14.60 6.12
N LEU A 15 5.06 13.45 5.47
CA LEU A 15 4.56 12.24 6.11
C LEU A 15 5.69 11.40 6.71
N GLY A 16 6.88 11.42 6.11
CA GLY A 16 8.00 10.56 6.51
C GLY A 16 8.45 10.77 7.95
N LYS A 17 8.42 12.02 8.43
CA LYS A 17 8.78 12.37 9.82
C LYS A 17 7.75 11.92 10.85
N GLU A 18 6.52 11.71 10.39
CA GLU A 18 5.38 11.33 11.23
C GLU A 18 5.17 9.80 11.22
N VAL A 19 6.03 9.04 10.50
CA VAL A 19 5.91 7.59 10.47
C VAL A 19 6.44 6.97 11.77
N LEU A 20 5.54 6.32 12.49
CA LEU A 20 5.79 5.45 13.64
C LEU A 20 5.76 3.96 13.27
N PRO A 21 6.39 3.07 14.07
CA PRO A 21 6.40 1.63 13.83
C PRO A 21 5.00 1.01 13.66
N GLN A 22 4.02 1.51 14.41
CA GLN A 22 2.62 1.08 14.32
C GLN A 22 2.00 1.26 12.92
N HIS A 23 2.47 2.23 12.12
CA HIS A 23 1.94 2.41 10.76
C HIS A 23 2.48 1.35 9.81
N VAL A 24 3.72 0.88 10.01
CA VAL A 24 4.30 -0.23 9.25
C VAL A 24 3.52 -1.51 9.55
N GLU A 25 3.23 -1.80 10.81
CA GLU A 25 2.42 -2.97 11.19
C GLU A 25 1.01 -2.93 10.58
N ARG A 26 0.37 -1.75 10.56
CA ARG A 26 -0.96 -1.57 9.94
C ARG A 26 -0.89 -1.71 8.42
N ALA A 27 0.17 -1.20 7.78
CA ALA A 27 0.39 -1.31 6.35
C ALA A 27 0.62 -2.76 5.90
N GLU A 28 1.38 -3.54 6.68
CA GLU A 28 1.58 -4.95 6.41
C GLU A 28 0.27 -5.74 6.52
N LYS A 29 -0.57 -5.45 7.52
CA LYS A 29 -1.92 -6.03 7.62
C LYS A 29 -2.82 -5.66 6.44
N ALA A 30 -2.71 -4.43 5.93
CA ALA A 30 -3.43 -3.99 4.75
C ALA A 30 -2.96 -4.75 3.49
N LEU A 31 -1.65 -4.94 3.34
CA LEU A 31 -1.08 -5.78 2.28
C LEU A 31 -1.60 -7.22 2.34
N TYR A 32 -1.66 -7.83 3.52
CA TYR A 32 -2.20 -9.18 3.70
C TYR A 32 -3.70 -9.27 3.38
N ALA A 33 -4.48 -8.25 3.77
CA ALA A 33 -5.88 -8.17 3.39
C ALA A 33 -6.06 -8.06 1.86
N PHE A 34 -5.20 -7.27 1.19
CA PHE A 34 -5.17 -7.15 -0.26
C PHE A 34 -4.79 -8.47 -0.94
N ALA A 35 -3.72 -9.12 -0.48
CA ALA A 35 -3.26 -10.42 -0.98
C ALA A 35 -4.32 -11.52 -0.82
N LYS A 36 -5.01 -11.55 0.32
CA LYS A 36 -6.12 -12.48 0.57
C LYS A 36 -7.27 -12.30 -0.41
N ARG A 37 -7.60 -11.05 -0.78
CA ARG A 37 -8.61 -10.77 -1.83
C ARG A 37 -8.21 -11.34 -3.20
N LEU A 38 -6.91 -11.41 -3.46
CA LEU A 38 -6.33 -12.01 -4.67
C LEU A 38 -6.10 -13.53 -4.57
N GLY A 39 -6.39 -14.15 -3.43
CA GLY A 39 -6.19 -15.58 -3.19
C GLY A 39 -4.74 -15.98 -2.89
N VAL A 40 -3.90 -15.03 -2.49
CA VAL A 40 -2.49 -15.26 -2.11
C VAL A 40 -2.38 -15.43 -0.59
N LEU A 41 -1.59 -16.41 -0.14
CA LEU A 41 -1.31 -16.62 1.29
C LEU A 41 -0.23 -15.65 1.77
N GLU A 42 -0.31 -15.25 3.04
CA GLU A 42 0.61 -14.26 3.62
C GLU A 42 2.09 -14.67 3.48
N GLY A 43 2.39 -15.96 3.68
CA GLY A 43 3.75 -16.49 3.57
C GLY A 43 4.29 -16.62 2.14
N ASP A 44 3.45 -16.44 1.12
CA ASP A 44 3.86 -16.48 -0.28
C ASP A 44 4.24 -15.10 -0.84
N ILE A 45 4.02 -14.03 -0.07
CA ILE A 45 4.27 -12.65 -0.51
C ILE A 45 5.77 -12.37 -0.44
N VAL A 46 6.31 -11.83 -1.53
CA VAL A 46 7.73 -11.51 -1.65
C VAL A 46 7.90 -9.99 -1.81
N ARG A 47 8.96 -9.43 -1.21
CA ARG A 47 9.33 -8.03 -1.45
C ARG A 47 9.69 -7.84 -2.92
N SER A 48 8.98 -6.93 -3.58
CA SER A 48 9.25 -6.49 -4.95
C SER A 48 9.01 -4.99 -5.01
N TYR A 49 9.51 -4.32 -6.05
CA TYR A 49 9.34 -2.86 -6.20
C TYR A 49 7.87 -2.43 -6.08
N LEU A 50 6.93 -3.17 -6.67
CA LEU A 50 5.50 -2.85 -6.62
C LEU A 50 4.90 -3.07 -5.22
N VAL A 51 5.34 -4.13 -4.53
CA VAL A 51 4.89 -4.43 -3.17
C VAL A 51 5.43 -3.38 -2.19
N ASP A 52 6.70 -3.01 -2.34
CA ASP A 52 7.34 -1.96 -1.55
C ASP A 52 6.65 -0.61 -1.75
N GLU A 53 6.34 -0.25 -3.00
CA GLU A 53 5.60 0.99 -3.31
C GLU A 53 4.19 0.97 -2.70
N LEU A 54 3.47 -0.15 -2.81
CA LEU A 54 2.13 -0.29 -2.23
C LEU A 54 2.15 -0.16 -0.70
N VAL A 55 3.11 -0.81 -0.04
CA VAL A 55 3.27 -0.72 1.42
C VAL A 55 3.63 0.70 1.85
N GLN A 56 4.52 1.38 1.13
CA GLN A 56 4.84 2.79 1.37
C GLN A 56 3.57 3.67 1.32
N LEU A 57 2.73 3.46 0.31
CA LEU A 57 1.46 4.18 0.17
C LEU A 57 0.50 3.87 1.33
N TYR A 58 0.39 2.62 1.77
CA TYR A 58 -0.43 2.28 2.94
C TYR A 58 0.08 2.94 4.23
N ILE A 59 1.39 2.98 4.45
CA ILE A 59 1.99 3.67 5.60
C ILE A 59 1.57 5.15 5.59
N TYR A 60 1.78 5.83 4.47
CA TYR A 60 1.42 7.24 4.31
C TYR A 60 -0.07 7.50 4.46
N ARG A 61 -0.91 6.58 3.97
CA ARG A 61 -2.36 6.64 4.19
C ARG A 61 -2.69 6.63 5.68
N PHE A 62 -2.08 5.73 6.46
CA PHE A 62 -2.35 5.65 7.90
C PHE A 62 -1.86 6.87 8.66
N VAL A 63 -0.71 7.43 8.29
CA VAL A 63 -0.25 8.71 8.84
C VAL A 63 -1.27 9.82 8.56
N CYS A 64 -1.71 9.97 7.31
CA CYS A 64 -2.70 10.98 6.94
C CYS A 64 -4.02 10.80 7.70
N VAL A 65 -4.52 9.57 7.80
CA VAL A 65 -5.75 9.27 8.57
C VAL A 65 -5.57 9.70 10.03
N ASP A 66 -4.49 9.25 10.68
CA ASP A 66 -4.30 9.54 12.10
C ASP A 66 -4.11 11.05 12.35
N LYS A 67 -3.46 11.79 11.43
CA LYS A 67 -3.29 13.25 11.53
C LYS A 67 -4.54 14.05 11.21
N ALA A 68 -5.30 13.66 10.19
CA ALA A 68 -6.54 14.34 9.81
C ALA A 68 -7.59 14.29 10.94
N TYR A 69 -7.66 13.17 11.67
CA TYR A 69 -8.58 13.01 12.82
C TYR A 69 -8.04 13.57 14.14
N ALA A 70 -6.74 13.86 14.25
CA ALA A 70 -6.13 14.36 15.48
C ALA A 70 -6.26 15.89 15.69
N LEU A 71 -6.67 16.66 14.68
CA LEU A 71 -6.76 18.12 14.78
C LEU A 71 -8.09 18.57 15.42
N PRO A 72 -8.09 19.14 16.65
CA PRO A 72 -9.26 19.80 17.20
C PRO A 72 -9.44 21.12 16.44
N GLY A 73 -10.42 21.19 15.55
CA GLY A 73 -10.69 22.38 14.73
C GLY A 73 -10.42 22.23 13.23
N ALA A 74 -10.57 21.02 12.67
CA ALA A 74 -10.58 20.80 11.21
C ALA A 74 -11.67 21.60 10.45
N TYR A 75 -12.53 22.35 11.16
CA TYR A 75 -13.33 23.43 10.60
C TYR A 75 -12.62 24.76 10.89
N THR A 76 -11.94 25.30 9.88
CA THR A 76 -11.58 26.73 9.91
C THR A 76 -12.85 27.56 10.08
N ARG A 77 -12.72 28.75 10.69
CA ARG A 77 -13.86 29.65 11.02
C ARG A 77 -14.69 30.08 9.80
N ASP A 78 -14.17 29.85 8.59
CA ASP A 78 -14.75 30.21 7.30
C ASP A 78 -15.28 29.00 6.49
N GLY A 79 -15.27 27.79 7.07
CA GLY A 79 -15.85 26.59 6.44
C GLY A 79 -15.04 25.99 5.28
N SER A 80 -13.84 26.51 4.99
CA SER A 80 -12.94 25.95 3.98
C SER A 80 -11.92 24.99 4.60
N THR A 81 -12.08 23.70 4.33
CA THR A 81 -11.16 22.64 4.79
C THR A 81 -9.92 22.59 3.90
N ASP A 82 -8.99 23.53 4.06
CA ASP A 82 -7.67 23.46 3.42
C ASP A 82 -6.68 22.62 4.24
N ASP A 83 -7.09 21.41 4.62
CA ASP A 83 -6.23 20.48 5.33
C ASP A 83 -5.33 19.75 4.33
N PHE A 84 -4.03 20.04 4.40
CA PHE A 84 -3.01 19.42 3.56
C PHE A 84 -2.99 17.88 3.70
N TYR A 85 -3.30 17.34 4.89
CA TYR A 85 -3.36 15.88 5.09
C TYR A 85 -4.56 15.27 4.38
N SER A 86 -5.72 15.93 4.42
CA SER A 86 -6.93 15.47 3.72
C SER A 86 -6.76 15.44 2.20
N LYS A 87 -6.15 16.47 1.60
CA LYS A 87 -5.85 16.48 0.15
C LYS A 87 -4.85 15.39 -0.22
N LYS A 88 -3.82 15.20 0.61
CA LYS A 88 -2.81 14.17 0.39
C LYS A 88 -3.38 12.75 0.56
N LEU A 89 -4.32 12.58 1.49
CA LEU A 89 -5.06 11.33 1.66
C LEU A 89 -5.82 10.96 0.39
N GLN A 90 -6.54 11.91 -0.22
CA GLN A 90 -7.25 11.68 -1.49
C GLN A 90 -6.28 11.22 -2.59
N TYR A 91 -5.16 11.92 -2.76
CA TYR A 91 -4.13 11.54 -3.74
C TYR A 91 -3.55 10.14 -3.47
N ILE A 92 -3.28 9.80 -2.20
CA ILE A 92 -2.75 8.49 -1.81
C ILE A 92 -3.78 7.39 -2.08
N ASP A 93 -5.05 7.61 -1.74
CA ASP A 93 -6.14 6.65 -1.98
C ASP A 93 -6.34 6.38 -3.49
N GLU A 94 -6.22 7.40 -4.33
CA GLU A 94 -6.23 7.25 -5.79
C GLU A 94 -5.04 6.41 -6.28
N ARG A 95 -3.83 6.68 -5.79
CA ARG A 95 -2.64 5.90 -6.14
C ARG A 95 -2.73 4.45 -5.68
N ILE A 96 -3.18 4.20 -4.46
CA ILE A 96 -3.42 2.84 -3.95
C ILE A 96 -4.39 2.12 -4.87
N THR A 97 -5.50 2.75 -5.23
CA THR A 97 -6.49 2.15 -6.13
C THR A 97 -5.90 1.80 -7.49
N MET A 98 -5.00 2.63 -8.02
CA MET A 98 -4.31 2.36 -9.28
C MET A 98 -3.31 1.20 -9.15
N CYS A 99 -2.48 1.20 -8.10
CA CYS A 99 -1.54 0.11 -7.82
C CYS A 99 -2.26 -1.23 -7.59
N GLU A 100 -3.32 -1.23 -6.79
CA GLU A 100 -4.12 -2.42 -6.50
C GLU A 100 -4.79 -3.03 -7.74
N LYS A 101 -5.11 -2.20 -8.76
CA LYS A 101 -5.66 -2.66 -10.03
C LYS A 101 -4.59 -3.26 -10.94
N GLN A 102 -3.35 -2.81 -10.82
CA GLN A 102 -2.23 -3.27 -11.64
C GLN A 102 -1.64 -4.56 -11.08
N ILE A 103 -1.52 -4.66 -9.75
CA ILE A 103 -0.85 -5.78 -9.09
C ILE A 103 -1.66 -7.07 -9.24
N THR A 104 -1.00 -8.06 -9.83
CA THR A 104 -1.48 -9.43 -10.00
C THR A 104 -0.99 -10.36 -8.87
N PRO A 105 -1.62 -11.54 -8.67
CA PRO A 105 -1.11 -12.55 -7.73
C PRO A 105 0.33 -13.00 -8.03
N GLU A 106 0.70 -13.01 -9.32
CA GLU A 106 2.04 -13.38 -9.80
C GLU A 106 3.07 -12.35 -9.36
N GLU A 107 2.75 -11.06 -9.46
CA GLU A 107 3.62 -9.96 -9.01
C GLU A 107 3.76 -9.86 -7.48
N LEU A 108 2.74 -10.30 -6.73
CA LEU A 108 2.80 -10.40 -5.26
C LEU A 108 3.74 -11.51 -4.78
N THR A 109 3.82 -12.62 -5.52
CA THR A 109 4.53 -13.82 -5.10
C THR A 109 5.86 -14.03 -5.79
N GLY A 110 6.10 -13.32 -6.90
CA GLY A 110 7.28 -13.52 -7.74
C GLY A 110 7.30 -14.85 -8.48
N ASP A 111 6.24 -15.67 -8.37
CA ASP A 111 6.12 -16.96 -9.04
C ASP A 111 5.01 -16.91 -10.10
N PRO A 112 5.37 -16.70 -11.38
CA PRO A 112 4.39 -16.67 -12.45
C PRO A 112 3.74 -18.05 -12.69
N THR A 113 4.39 -19.16 -12.28
CA THR A 113 3.91 -20.52 -12.60
C THR A 113 2.82 -21.01 -11.66
N LYS A 114 2.84 -20.56 -10.39
CA LYS A 114 1.86 -20.95 -9.37
C LYS A 114 0.49 -20.30 -9.58
N TYR A 115 0.45 -19.12 -10.20
CA TYR A 115 -0.78 -18.34 -10.42
C TYR A 115 -1.13 -18.13 -11.89
N ALA A 116 -0.32 -18.67 -12.81
CA ALA A 116 -0.62 -18.72 -14.24
C ALA A 116 -2.04 -19.27 -14.46
N ARG A 117 -2.96 -18.37 -14.80
CA ARG A 117 -4.29 -18.78 -15.26
C ARG A 117 -4.07 -19.60 -16.53
N TYR A 118 -4.51 -20.86 -16.54
CA TYR A 118 -4.52 -21.84 -17.65
C TYR A 118 -4.84 -21.27 -19.06
N ARG A 119 -4.00 -20.42 -19.63
CA ARG A 119 -4.17 -19.78 -20.95
C ARG A 119 -2.91 -19.76 -21.80
N THR A 120 -1.81 -20.31 -21.32
CA THR A 120 -0.63 -20.61 -22.14
C THR A 120 -0.63 -22.09 -22.46
N VAL A 121 -1.24 -22.46 -23.59
CA VAL A 121 -1.03 -23.79 -24.17
C VAL A 121 0.32 -23.72 -24.89
N GLU A 122 1.24 -24.62 -24.56
CA GLU A 122 2.45 -24.81 -25.36
C GLU A 122 2.01 -25.18 -26.79
N ILE A 123 2.31 -24.30 -27.76
CA ILE A 123 2.06 -24.62 -29.16
C ILE A 123 3.13 -25.64 -29.55
N PHE A 124 2.78 -26.93 -29.46
CA PHE A 124 3.61 -28.01 -29.97
C PHE A 124 3.81 -27.78 -31.48
N ARG A 125 5.02 -27.35 -31.87
CA ARG A 125 5.46 -27.42 -33.27
C ARG A 125 6.15 -28.76 -33.41
N GLY A 126 5.51 -29.64 -34.18
CA GLY A 126 5.95 -31.03 -34.40
C GLY A 126 7.36 -31.15 -34.94
#